data_AF-A0A661AWM6-F1
#
_entry.id   AF-A0A661AWM6-F1
#
_cell.length_a   1.000
_cell.length_b   1.000
_cell.length_c   1.000
_cell.angle_alpha   90.00
_cell.angle_beta   90.00
_cell.angle_gamma   90.00
#
_symmetry.space_group_name_H-M   'P 1'
#
loop_
_entity.id
_entity.type
_entity.pdbx_description
1 polymer ?
#
loop_
_entity_poly.entity_id
_entity_poly.type
_entity_poly.pdbx_seq_one_letter_code
_entity_poly.pdbx_strand_id
1 'polypeptide(L)'
;MKRDIFITIFLLIGLVFAIPQQINYQGKVTDATGVGLNGAYSITFKIFDVPSGGTELWSENHPSVDVHKGLFDVILGSGGTPINLSFDTQYYLEIQVGAETLTPRIPLSSVGYAYRSEFADSAGVVLWSNIQDIPAGFADGSDDVDDADNVIGNEVVTGLSFGIGTGDLTLTQNAGTSPITANLDGRYLTSEVDGSISNELITAFTWTDATDSLQITESGVLRYVKIDNEADDLSDNVINNLGNVNASPAVGQILSWNGTNWIAANDAGGTDDQTLAEVLTQGNTANMLINMNSYKLTNVATATASGDAIPYGQAAGGDLTGTYPNPTISNLPAGDNDYIQNRAVNNVFTTGQTANYDITGNAEIGGGLEVSGKVGIGTTSPYGSGLHIAVDNGSMPGIDGQTGLVISNTSLSTDDVYATLISQDVAAIFFGDVTNQDQGGVAYHNSSDYMTFNTNDAERVRITSTGNVGIGT
;
A
#
# COMPACT_ATOMS: atom_id res chain seq x y z
N MET A 1 40.36 -51.98 13.87
CA MET A 1 39.64 -51.73 12.60
C MET A 1 38.39 -50.94 12.97
N LYS A 2 38.41 -49.62 12.80
CA LYS A 2 37.31 -48.71 13.17
C LYS A 2 36.21 -48.85 12.11
N ARG A 3 34.96 -49.09 12.54
CA ARG A 3 33.78 -49.07 11.66
C ARG A 3 33.01 -47.81 12.01
N ASP A 4 33.28 -46.75 11.27
CA ASP A 4 32.53 -45.50 11.37
C ASP A 4 31.17 -45.71 10.69
N ILE A 5 30.10 -45.56 11.46
CA ILE A 5 28.71 -45.62 11.00
C ILE A 5 28.36 -44.23 10.43
N PHE A 6 28.15 -44.15 9.13
CA PHE A 6 27.56 -42.97 8.48
C PHE A 6 26.03 -43.09 8.53
N ILE A 7 25.38 -42.22 9.31
CA ILE A 7 23.93 -41.98 9.23
C ILE A 7 23.73 -40.84 8.23
N THR A 8 23.13 -41.13 7.08
CA THR A 8 22.68 -40.14 6.11
C THR A 8 21.22 -39.82 6.38
N ILE A 9 20.94 -38.63 6.92
CA ILE A 9 19.59 -38.06 7.01
C ILE A 9 19.19 -37.54 5.63
N PHE A 10 18.14 -38.12 5.04
CA PHE A 10 17.49 -37.63 3.83
C PHE A 10 16.45 -36.58 4.26
N LEU A 11 16.79 -35.28 4.14
CA LEU A 11 15.83 -34.19 4.34
C LEU A 11 14.96 -34.08 3.08
N LEU A 12 13.76 -34.66 3.14
CA LEU A 12 12.75 -34.53 2.08
C LEU A 12 12.12 -33.13 2.20
N ILE A 13 12.62 -32.16 1.41
CA ILE A 13 11.94 -30.86 1.26
C ILE A 13 10.76 -31.09 0.32
N GLY A 14 9.56 -31.24 0.89
CA GLY A 14 8.33 -31.17 0.13
C GLY A 14 8.12 -29.75 -0.39
N LEU A 15 8.32 -29.55 -1.69
CA LEU A 15 7.81 -28.36 -2.37
C LEU A 15 6.29 -28.48 -2.40
N VAL A 16 5.61 -27.76 -1.51
CA VAL A 16 4.15 -27.63 -1.55
C VAL A 16 3.81 -26.68 -2.69
N PHE A 17 3.42 -27.22 -3.84
CA PHE A 17 2.86 -26.41 -4.91
C PHE A 17 1.43 -26.03 -4.51
N ALA A 18 1.21 -24.76 -4.16
CA ALA A 18 -0.14 -24.24 -3.96
C ALA A 18 -0.92 -24.31 -5.28
N ILE A 19 -2.16 -24.79 -5.24
CA ILE A 19 -3.06 -24.76 -6.40
C ILE A 19 -3.35 -23.28 -6.70
N PRO A 20 -3.12 -22.79 -7.94
CA PRO A 20 -3.40 -21.40 -8.29
C PRO A 20 -4.87 -21.05 -8.06
N GLN A 21 -5.14 -20.09 -7.17
CA GLN A 21 -6.48 -19.57 -6.87
C GLN A 21 -6.94 -18.56 -7.93
N GLN A 22 -7.05 -19.04 -9.17
CA GLN A 22 -7.29 -18.23 -10.36
C GLN A 22 -8.43 -18.81 -11.22
N ILE A 23 -9.18 -17.95 -11.91
CA ILE A 23 -10.31 -18.33 -12.77
C ILE A 23 -10.17 -17.66 -14.14
N ASN A 24 -10.30 -18.43 -15.22
CA ASN A 24 -10.40 -17.86 -16.57
C ASN A 24 -11.79 -17.27 -16.80
N TYR A 25 -11.87 -16.06 -17.34
CA TYR A 25 -13.11 -15.41 -17.73
C TYR A 25 -13.01 -14.88 -19.17
N GLN A 26 -14.04 -15.13 -19.97
CA GLN A 26 -14.15 -14.63 -21.35
C GLN A 26 -15.48 -13.91 -21.50
N GLY A 27 -15.48 -12.80 -22.23
CA GLY A 27 -16.66 -11.97 -22.39
C GLY A 27 -16.74 -11.31 -23.76
N LYS A 28 -17.95 -10.87 -24.10
CA LYS A 28 -18.20 -9.98 -25.23
C LYS A 28 -18.74 -8.65 -24.70
N VAL A 29 -18.05 -7.55 -25.01
CA VAL A 29 -18.49 -6.18 -24.75
C VAL A 29 -18.91 -5.50 -26.05
N THR A 30 -20.08 -4.86 -26.04
CA THR A 30 -20.65 -4.13 -27.16
C THR A 30 -21.08 -2.74 -26.73
N ASP A 31 -21.22 -1.82 -27.67
CA ASP A 31 -21.95 -0.57 -27.43
C ASP A 31 -23.46 -0.80 -27.32
N ALA A 32 -24.20 0.28 -27.05
CA ALA A 32 -25.66 0.27 -26.94
C ALA A 32 -26.40 -0.14 -28.23
N THR A 33 -25.71 -0.15 -29.38
CA THR A 33 -26.26 -0.59 -30.67
C THR A 33 -25.92 -2.06 -30.99
N GLY A 34 -25.18 -2.73 -30.10
CA GLY A 34 -24.77 -4.12 -30.24
C GLY A 34 -23.49 -4.34 -31.06
N VAL A 35 -22.79 -3.26 -31.45
CA VAL A 35 -21.51 -3.35 -32.18
C VAL A 35 -20.39 -3.64 -31.18
N GLY A 36 -19.54 -4.61 -31.51
CA GLY A 36 -18.41 -5.01 -30.67
C GLY A 36 -17.36 -3.90 -30.58
N LEU A 37 -16.90 -3.60 -29.37
CA LEU A 37 -15.87 -2.59 -29.12
C LEU A 37 -14.48 -3.06 -29.59
N ASN A 38 -13.55 -2.13 -29.80
CA ASN A 38 -12.15 -2.43 -30.11
C ASN A 38 -11.20 -1.49 -29.35
N GLY A 39 -10.09 -2.02 -28.85
CA GLY A 39 -9.06 -1.28 -28.13
C GLY A 39 -8.84 -1.76 -26.70
N ALA A 40 -7.98 -1.07 -25.96
CA ALA A 40 -7.69 -1.37 -24.57
C ALA A 40 -8.70 -0.68 -23.63
N TYR A 41 -9.31 -1.45 -22.73
CA TYR A 41 -10.28 -0.96 -21.74
C TYR A 41 -9.89 -1.35 -20.32
N SER A 42 -10.13 -0.47 -19.35
CA SER A 42 -10.06 -0.83 -17.93
C SER A 42 -11.32 -1.61 -17.57
N ILE A 43 -11.17 -2.84 -17.08
CA ILE A 43 -12.28 -3.70 -16.69
C ILE A 43 -12.08 -4.16 -15.24
N THR A 44 -13.04 -3.83 -14.38
CA THR A 44 -13.07 -4.26 -12.98
C THR A 44 -14.05 -5.42 -12.82
N PHE A 45 -13.61 -6.48 -12.15
CA PHE A 45 -14.42 -7.64 -11.81
C PHE A 45 -14.62 -7.69 -10.30
N LYS A 46 -15.85 -7.98 -9.87
CA LYS A 46 -16.20 -8.07 -8.45
C LYS A 46 -17.08 -9.28 -8.18
N ILE A 47 -16.87 -9.95 -7.04
CA ILE A 47 -17.69 -11.09 -6.62
C ILE A 47 -18.54 -10.69 -5.42
N PHE A 48 -19.83 -11.05 -5.47
CA PHE A 48 -20.83 -10.81 -4.44
C PHE A 48 -21.55 -12.10 -4.02
N ASP A 49 -22.14 -12.07 -2.83
CA ASP A 49 -22.98 -13.13 -2.25
C ASP A 49 -24.44 -13.12 -2.74
N VAL A 50 -24.89 -12.03 -3.36
CA VAL A 50 -26.28 -11.85 -3.85
C VAL A 50 -26.36 -11.23 -5.25
N PRO A 51 -27.46 -11.46 -6.00
CA PRO A 51 -27.60 -10.98 -7.37
C PRO A 51 -27.71 -9.46 -7.51
N SER A 52 -28.10 -8.74 -6.45
CA SER A 52 -28.10 -7.27 -6.37
C SER A 52 -27.91 -6.80 -4.92
N GLY A 53 -27.23 -5.67 -4.71
CA GLY A 53 -26.85 -5.22 -3.35
C GLY A 53 -25.72 -6.08 -2.75
N GLY A 54 -25.81 -6.41 -1.46
CA GLY A 54 -24.87 -7.33 -0.81
C GLY A 54 -23.51 -6.78 -0.43
N THR A 55 -22.61 -7.69 -0.07
CA THR A 55 -21.22 -7.38 0.30
C THR A 55 -20.29 -7.74 -0.85
N GLU A 56 -19.38 -6.83 -1.20
CA GLU A 56 -18.27 -7.12 -2.11
C GLU A 56 -17.28 -8.06 -1.41
N LEU A 57 -17.16 -9.30 -1.88
CA LEU A 57 -16.31 -10.32 -1.28
C LEU A 57 -14.91 -10.35 -1.91
N TRP A 58 -14.81 -9.93 -3.17
CA TRP A 58 -13.56 -9.89 -3.92
C TRP A 58 -13.67 -8.88 -5.05
N SER A 59 -12.54 -8.25 -5.40
CA SER A 59 -12.46 -7.23 -6.43
C SER A 59 -11.06 -7.19 -7.05
N GLU A 60 -11.01 -7.15 -8.38
CA GLU A 60 -9.78 -6.99 -9.14
C GLU A 60 -10.03 -6.06 -10.33
N ASN A 61 -9.15 -5.07 -10.51
CA ASN A 61 -9.16 -4.18 -11.66
C ASN A 61 -8.05 -4.55 -12.63
N HIS A 62 -8.41 -4.81 -13.88
CA HIS A 62 -7.47 -4.96 -14.99
C HIS A 62 -7.43 -3.64 -15.78
N PRO A 63 -6.36 -2.83 -15.63
CA PRO A 63 -6.34 -1.45 -16.15
C PRO A 63 -6.29 -1.37 -17.68
N SER A 64 -5.92 -2.45 -18.38
CA SER A 64 -5.74 -2.48 -19.82
C SER A 64 -5.99 -3.87 -20.38
N VAL A 65 -7.27 -4.26 -20.51
CA VAL A 65 -7.71 -5.46 -21.21
C VAL A 65 -7.86 -5.16 -22.69
N ASP A 66 -7.17 -5.93 -23.53
CA ASP A 66 -7.25 -5.78 -24.98
C ASP A 66 -8.52 -6.41 -25.53
N VAL A 67 -9.38 -5.61 -26.16
CA VAL A 67 -10.67 -6.04 -26.71
C VAL A 67 -10.61 -5.99 -28.23
N HIS A 68 -10.90 -7.13 -28.87
CA HIS A 68 -10.94 -7.23 -30.33
C HIS A 68 -12.30 -7.74 -30.81
N LYS A 69 -12.99 -6.93 -31.62
CA LYS A 69 -14.35 -7.19 -32.13
C LYS A 69 -15.35 -7.50 -31.01
N GLY A 70 -15.16 -6.84 -29.88
CA GLY A 70 -15.93 -6.98 -28.65
C GLY A 70 -15.49 -8.15 -27.77
N LEU A 71 -14.58 -9.03 -28.18
CA LEU A 71 -14.17 -10.20 -27.39
C LEU A 71 -12.95 -9.90 -26.53
N PHE A 72 -12.91 -10.47 -25.33
CA PHE A 72 -11.75 -10.46 -24.45
C PHE A 72 -11.66 -11.75 -23.61
N ASP A 73 -10.46 -12.04 -23.11
CA ASP A 73 -10.18 -13.08 -22.12
C ASP A 73 -9.25 -12.53 -21.02
N VAL A 74 -9.48 -12.95 -19.78
CA VAL A 74 -8.73 -12.51 -18.60
C VAL A 74 -8.61 -13.67 -17.61
N ILE A 75 -7.47 -13.75 -16.90
CA ILE A 75 -7.28 -14.64 -15.76
C ILE A 75 -7.51 -13.83 -14.47
N LEU A 76 -8.64 -14.06 -13.82
CA LEU A 76 -8.97 -13.47 -12.53
C LEU A 76 -8.12 -14.10 -11.42
N GLY A 77 -7.66 -13.30 -10.46
CA GLY A 77 -6.74 -13.71 -9.39
C GLY A 77 -5.27 -13.67 -9.77
N SER A 78 -4.93 -13.26 -11.00
CA SER A 78 -3.55 -13.20 -11.50
C SER A 78 -2.86 -11.85 -11.23
N GLY A 79 -3.62 -10.77 -11.01
CA GLY A 79 -3.11 -9.42 -10.75
C GLY A 79 -2.62 -9.16 -9.32
N GLY A 80 -2.40 -10.19 -8.51
CA GLY A 80 -1.96 -10.07 -7.10
C GLY A 80 -3.07 -10.15 -6.06
N THR A 81 -4.32 -10.43 -6.47
CA THR A 81 -5.47 -10.62 -5.57
C THR A 81 -6.07 -12.03 -5.74
N PRO A 82 -5.44 -13.09 -5.17
CA PRO A 82 -5.95 -14.47 -5.28
C PRO A 82 -7.42 -14.60 -4.85
N ILE A 83 -8.19 -15.47 -5.53
CA ILE A 83 -9.59 -15.71 -5.19
C ILE A 83 -9.67 -16.75 -4.07
N ASN A 84 -9.63 -16.30 -2.82
CA ASN A 84 -9.68 -17.15 -1.63
C ASN A 84 -11.11 -17.32 -1.09
N LEU A 85 -12.05 -17.69 -1.96
CA LEU A 85 -13.43 -18.02 -1.62
C LEU A 85 -13.62 -19.54 -1.61
N SER A 86 -14.49 -20.04 -0.73
CA SER A 86 -14.76 -21.48 -0.55
C SER A 86 -15.55 -22.12 -1.70
N PHE A 87 -16.29 -21.33 -2.48
CA PHE A 87 -17.19 -21.81 -3.55
C PHE A 87 -18.22 -22.87 -3.07
N ASP A 88 -18.58 -22.83 -1.79
CA ASP A 88 -19.58 -23.69 -1.14
C ASP A 88 -21.00 -23.08 -1.14
N THR A 89 -21.16 -21.89 -1.71
CA THR A 89 -22.42 -21.19 -1.91
C THR A 89 -22.46 -20.49 -3.27
N GLN A 90 -23.63 -20.01 -3.68
CA GLN A 90 -23.78 -19.30 -4.95
C GLN A 90 -23.16 -17.90 -4.89
N TYR A 91 -22.24 -17.61 -5.82
CA TYR A 91 -21.65 -16.29 -6.00
C TYR A 91 -22.03 -15.66 -7.33
N TYR A 92 -21.93 -14.33 -7.41
CA TYR A 92 -22.31 -13.52 -8.57
C TYR A 92 -21.17 -12.58 -8.97
N LEU A 93 -20.85 -12.55 -10.26
CA LEU A 93 -19.84 -11.69 -10.87
C LEU A 93 -20.48 -10.40 -11.39
N GLU A 94 -19.99 -9.27 -10.89
CA GLU A 94 -20.26 -7.93 -11.42
C GLU A 94 -19.07 -7.48 -12.27
N ILE A 95 -19.36 -6.82 -13.39
CA ILE A 95 -18.35 -6.35 -14.35
C ILE A 95 -18.58 -4.87 -14.57
N GLN A 96 -17.51 -4.09 -14.45
CA GLN A 96 -17.51 -2.67 -14.75
C GLN A 96 -16.48 -2.41 -15.86
N VAL A 97 -16.92 -1.78 -16.94
CA VAL A 97 -16.06 -1.39 -18.07
C VAL A 97 -15.93 0.13 -18.06
N GLY A 98 -14.73 0.64 -17.77
CA GLY A 98 -14.52 2.06 -17.52
C GLY A 98 -15.36 2.55 -16.33
N ALA A 99 -16.30 3.47 -16.58
CA ALA A 99 -17.21 3.99 -15.55
C ALA A 99 -18.57 3.28 -15.50
N GLU A 100 -18.86 2.37 -16.44
CA GLU A 100 -20.16 1.75 -16.59
C GLU A 100 -20.21 0.37 -15.92
N THR A 101 -21.13 0.19 -14.97
CA THR A 101 -21.38 -1.10 -14.32
C THR A 101 -22.45 -1.87 -15.08
N LEU A 102 -22.10 -3.08 -15.54
CA LEU A 102 -23.01 -3.94 -16.27
C LEU A 102 -23.98 -4.65 -15.32
N THR A 103 -25.27 -4.64 -15.65
CA THR A 103 -26.32 -5.33 -14.89
C THR A 103 -27.19 -6.18 -15.82
N PRO A 104 -27.74 -7.31 -15.35
CA PRO A 104 -27.60 -7.90 -14.01
C PRO A 104 -26.24 -8.60 -13.79
N ARG A 105 -25.90 -8.88 -12.53
CA ARG A 105 -24.72 -9.70 -12.18
C ARG A 105 -24.87 -11.12 -12.73
N ILE A 106 -23.75 -11.73 -13.10
CA ILE A 106 -23.71 -13.05 -13.74
C ILE A 106 -23.46 -14.11 -12.65
N PRO A 107 -24.34 -15.11 -12.45
CA PRO A 107 -24.09 -16.17 -11.48
C PRO A 107 -22.89 -17.03 -11.92
N LEU A 108 -21.94 -17.26 -11.00
CA LEU A 108 -20.84 -18.19 -11.24
C LEU A 108 -21.37 -19.63 -11.19
N SER A 109 -21.09 -20.39 -12.24
CA SER A 109 -21.55 -21.78 -12.40
C SER A 109 -20.36 -22.74 -12.43
N SER A 110 -20.59 -23.99 -12.02
CA SER A 110 -19.58 -25.04 -12.09
C SER A 110 -19.27 -25.44 -13.54
N VAL A 111 -18.06 -25.97 -13.77
CA VAL A 111 -17.64 -26.54 -15.06
C VAL A 111 -17.87 -28.05 -15.08
N GLY A 112 -18.16 -28.63 -16.25
CA GLY A 112 -18.60 -30.03 -16.37
C GLY A 112 -17.70 -31.08 -15.68
N TYR A 113 -16.37 -30.90 -15.72
CA TYR A 113 -15.45 -31.81 -15.03
C TYR A 113 -15.31 -31.55 -13.52
N ALA A 114 -15.67 -30.36 -13.03
CA ALA A 114 -15.67 -30.04 -11.61
C ALA A 114 -16.85 -30.69 -10.85
N TYR A 115 -17.89 -31.16 -11.54
CA TYR A 115 -18.94 -31.97 -10.87
C TYR A 115 -18.38 -33.22 -10.18
N ARG A 116 -17.28 -33.78 -10.67
CA ARG A 116 -16.65 -34.93 -10.00
C ARG A 116 -15.89 -34.55 -8.73
N SER A 117 -15.51 -33.28 -8.52
CA SER A 117 -14.84 -32.88 -7.28
C SER A 117 -15.80 -32.81 -6.10
N GLU A 118 -17.12 -32.73 -6.32
CA GLU A 118 -18.14 -32.86 -5.27
C GLU A 118 -18.00 -34.18 -4.48
N PHE A 119 -17.64 -35.27 -5.16
CA PHE A 119 -17.39 -36.57 -4.54
C PHE A 119 -16.06 -36.64 -3.78
N ALA A 120 -15.10 -35.75 -4.08
CA ALA A 120 -13.83 -35.66 -3.37
C ALA A 120 -13.93 -34.72 -2.14
N ASP A 121 -14.66 -33.60 -2.25
CA ASP A 121 -14.90 -32.68 -1.12
C ASP A 121 -15.80 -33.28 -0.04
N SER A 122 -16.64 -34.26 -0.38
CA SER A 122 -17.46 -35.00 0.58
C SER A 122 -16.71 -36.12 1.33
N ALA A 123 -15.42 -36.32 1.07
CA ALA A 123 -14.59 -37.33 1.74
C ALA A 123 -14.15 -36.95 3.17
N GLY A 124 -14.88 -36.06 3.85
CA GLY A 124 -14.65 -35.76 5.27
C GLY A 124 -14.84 -36.97 6.19
N VAL A 125 -15.57 -38.00 5.72
CA VAL A 125 -15.66 -39.33 6.34
C VAL A 125 -15.74 -40.37 5.22
N VAL A 126 -14.77 -41.28 5.15
CA VAL A 126 -14.86 -42.47 4.29
C VAL A 126 -15.36 -43.62 5.17
N LEU A 127 -16.56 -44.14 4.89
CA LEU A 127 -16.99 -45.38 5.52
C LEU A 127 -16.01 -46.50 5.15
N TRP A 128 -15.63 -47.34 6.11
CA TRP A 128 -14.72 -48.46 5.88
C TRP A 128 -15.12 -49.33 4.69
N SER A 129 -16.43 -49.53 4.49
CA SER A 129 -17.00 -50.28 3.36
C SER A 129 -16.74 -49.67 1.97
N ASN A 130 -16.33 -48.41 1.91
CA ASN A 130 -16.07 -47.67 0.67
C ASN A 130 -14.58 -47.68 0.30
N ILE A 131 -13.70 -48.20 1.16
CA ILE A 131 -12.27 -48.35 0.87
C ILE A 131 -12.08 -49.66 0.08
N GLN A 132 -11.56 -49.54 -1.14
CA GLN A 132 -11.19 -50.68 -1.98
C GLN A 132 -9.72 -51.05 -1.75
N ASP A 133 -9.35 -52.30 -2.03
CA ASP A 133 -7.97 -52.81 -1.95
C ASP A 133 -7.31 -52.69 -0.55
N ILE A 134 -8.11 -52.83 0.50
CA ILE A 134 -7.62 -52.89 1.88
C ILE A 134 -6.68 -54.12 2.00
N PRO A 135 -5.42 -53.97 2.44
CA PRO A 135 -4.54 -55.11 2.66
C PRO A 135 -5.19 -56.11 3.62
N ALA A 136 -5.04 -57.41 3.38
CA ALA A 136 -5.81 -58.44 4.08
C ALA A 136 -5.71 -58.39 5.63
N GLY A 137 -4.64 -57.82 6.17
CA GLY A 137 -4.47 -57.61 7.62
C GLY A 137 -5.29 -56.48 8.23
N PHE A 138 -5.93 -55.65 7.42
CA PHE A 138 -6.79 -54.53 7.81
C PHE A 138 -8.22 -54.69 7.24
N ALA A 139 -8.57 -55.85 6.67
CA ALA A 139 -9.82 -56.03 5.93
C ALA A 139 -10.89 -56.78 6.74
N ASP A 140 -10.92 -56.61 8.06
CA ASP A 140 -11.85 -57.31 8.96
C ASP A 140 -13.08 -56.47 9.37
N GLY A 141 -13.11 -55.19 8.98
CA GLY A 141 -14.22 -54.29 9.26
C GLY A 141 -14.20 -53.69 10.67
N SER A 142 -13.09 -53.87 11.40
CA SER A 142 -12.86 -53.30 12.72
C SER A 142 -11.77 -52.23 12.65
N ASP A 143 -11.85 -51.25 13.56
CA ASP A 143 -10.84 -50.21 13.70
C ASP A 143 -9.75 -50.69 14.66
N ASP A 144 -8.52 -50.83 14.16
CA ASP A 144 -7.41 -51.46 14.90
C ASP A 144 -6.62 -50.46 15.78
N VAL A 145 -7.06 -49.20 15.87
CA VAL A 145 -6.46 -48.20 16.76
C VAL A 145 -7.09 -48.30 18.15
N ASP A 146 -6.39 -49.02 19.01
CA ASP A 146 -6.67 -49.20 20.43
C ASP A 146 -6.38 -47.91 21.23
N ASP A 147 -7.29 -46.91 21.27
CA ASP A 147 -7.21 -45.83 22.29
C ASP A 147 -8.45 -44.94 22.63
N ALA A 148 -9.72 -45.23 22.32
CA ALA A 148 -10.78 -44.29 22.76
C ALA A 148 -12.26 -44.71 22.88
N ASP A 149 -12.63 -45.99 22.85
CA ASP A 149 -14.02 -46.38 23.16
C ASP A 149 -14.19 -46.95 24.58
N ASN A 150 -15.34 -46.68 25.21
CA ASN A 150 -15.65 -47.08 26.60
C ASN A 150 -16.24 -48.51 26.62
N VAL A 151 -15.76 -49.40 25.76
CA VAL A 151 -16.35 -50.72 25.52
C VAL A 151 -15.50 -51.81 26.17
N ILE A 152 -15.71 -52.01 27.48
CA ILE A 152 -15.01 -52.92 28.43
C ILE A 152 -14.79 -54.39 27.94
N GLY A 153 -15.41 -54.79 26.82
CA GLY A 153 -15.27 -56.14 26.26
C GLY A 153 -14.07 -56.34 25.32
N ASN A 154 -13.50 -55.27 24.76
CA ASN A 154 -12.43 -55.34 23.75
C ASN A 154 -11.02 -55.11 24.32
N GLU A 155 -10.90 -54.67 25.57
CA GLU A 155 -9.63 -54.34 26.20
C GLU A 155 -8.93 -55.60 26.73
N VAL A 156 -7.62 -55.68 26.50
CA VAL A 156 -6.78 -56.75 27.06
C VAL A 156 -6.79 -56.71 28.59
N VAL A 157 -6.84 -55.50 29.17
CA VAL A 157 -6.97 -55.28 30.62
C VAL A 157 -8.32 -54.61 30.89
N THR A 158 -9.24 -55.37 31.47
CA THR A 158 -10.61 -54.92 31.75
C THR A 158 -10.80 -54.42 33.18
N GLY A 159 -9.78 -54.56 34.02
CA GLY A 159 -9.84 -54.08 35.39
C GLY A 159 -8.48 -53.99 36.07
N LEU A 160 -8.37 -53.01 36.96
CA LEU A 160 -7.25 -52.80 37.86
C LEU A 160 -7.79 -52.83 39.29
N SER A 161 -7.22 -53.67 40.14
CA SER A 161 -7.59 -53.71 41.56
C SER A 161 -6.36 -53.84 42.44
N PHE A 162 -6.43 -53.22 43.62
CA PHE A 162 -5.41 -53.33 44.66
C PHE A 162 -6.03 -53.96 45.91
N GLY A 163 -5.50 -55.11 46.31
CA GLY A 163 -5.94 -55.82 47.50
C GLY A 163 -5.34 -55.22 48.76
N ILE A 164 -6.09 -54.37 49.47
CA ILE A 164 -5.59 -53.69 50.69
C ILE A 164 -5.16 -54.66 51.81
N GLY A 165 -5.71 -55.88 51.85
CA GLY A 165 -5.33 -56.90 52.84
C GLY A 165 -4.18 -57.82 52.42
N THR A 166 -3.85 -57.88 51.13
CA THR A 166 -2.79 -58.78 50.61
C THR A 166 -1.61 -58.04 49.99
N GLY A 167 -1.76 -56.75 49.67
CA GLY A 167 -0.73 -55.92 49.01
C GLY A 167 -0.56 -56.21 47.52
N ASP A 168 -1.48 -56.98 46.94
CA ASP A 168 -1.41 -57.42 45.55
C ASP A 168 -2.01 -56.39 44.60
N LEU A 169 -1.24 -55.99 43.60
CA LEU A 169 -1.77 -55.30 42.42
C LEU A 169 -2.17 -56.35 41.38
N THR A 170 -3.46 -56.39 41.05
CA THR A 170 -4.02 -57.37 40.12
C THR A 170 -4.62 -56.69 38.90
N LEU A 171 -4.14 -57.13 37.73
CA LEU A 171 -4.69 -56.81 36.41
C LEU A 171 -5.66 -57.91 36.00
N THR A 172 -6.93 -57.56 35.83
CA THR A 172 -7.95 -58.45 35.28
C THR A 172 -7.92 -58.36 33.76
N GLN A 173 -7.75 -59.48 33.08
CA GLN A 173 -7.70 -59.57 31.61
C GLN A 173 -8.89 -60.36 31.07
N ASN A 174 -9.39 -60.01 29.88
CA ASN A 174 -10.45 -60.78 29.24
C ASN A 174 -9.92 -62.02 28.49
N ALA A 175 -10.70 -63.09 28.52
CA ALA A 175 -10.52 -64.36 27.80
C ALA A 175 -9.18 -65.12 27.97
N GLY A 176 -9.09 -65.92 29.04
CA GLY A 176 -8.33 -67.18 29.02
C GLY A 176 -6.94 -67.18 29.68
N THR A 177 -6.42 -66.04 30.09
CA THR A 177 -5.22 -65.95 30.95
C THR A 177 -5.62 -65.63 32.38
N SER A 178 -5.06 -66.34 33.36
CA SER A 178 -5.24 -65.98 34.78
C SER A 178 -4.83 -64.53 35.02
N PRO A 179 -5.46 -63.83 36.01
CA PRO A 179 -5.05 -62.47 36.38
C PRO A 179 -3.54 -62.38 36.59
N ILE A 180 -2.92 -61.31 36.09
CA ILE A 180 -1.52 -61.03 36.41
C ILE A 180 -1.51 -60.32 37.74
N THR A 181 -1.03 -61.01 38.76
CA THR A 181 -0.87 -60.48 40.11
C THR A 181 0.61 -60.29 40.40
N ALA A 182 1.00 -59.06 40.74
CA ALA A 182 2.32 -58.76 41.25
C ALA A 182 2.19 -58.39 42.73
N ASN A 183 2.79 -59.21 43.60
CA ASN A 183 2.96 -58.83 44.99
C ASN A 183 4.00 -57.71 45.01
N LEU A 184 3.61 -56.52 45.50
CA LEU A 184 4.51 -55.37 45.53
C LEU A 184 5.45 -55.37 46.74
N ASP A 185 5.59 -56.53 47.40
CA ASP A 185 6.46 -56.82 48.54
C ASP A 185 6.24 -55.86 49.73
N GLY A 186 5.00 -55.41 49.95
CA GLY A 186 4.67 -54.49 51.05
C GLY A 186 5.37 -53.13 50.96
N ARG A 187 5.83 -52.71 49.77
CA ARG A 187 6.47 -51.39 49.53
C ARG A 187 5.53 -50.19 49.68
N TYR A 188 4.28 -50.43 50.06
CA TYR A 188 3.34 -49.42 50.54
C TYR A 188 3.15 -49.64 52.04
N LEU A 189 3.22 -48.57 52.85
CA LEU A 189 2.83 -48.64 54.26
C LEU A 189 1.32 -48.93 54.33
N THR A 190 0.94 -50.21 54.31
CA THR A 190 -0.42 -50.62 54.65
C THR A 190 -0.59 -50.40 56.15
N SER A 191 -1.60 -49.61 56.54
CA SER A 191 -2.09 -49.64 57.90
C SER A 191 -2.38 -51.10 58.26
N GLU A 192 -1.70 -51.60 59.30
CA GLU A 192 -2.17 -52.62 60.23
C GLU A 192 -2.92 -53.83 59.59
N VAL A 193 -2.21 -54.95 59.43
CA VAL A 193 -2.68 -56.12 58.66
C VAL A 193 -3.42 -57.15 59.53
N ASP A 194 -3.36 -57.08 60.87
CA ASP A 194 -3.86 -58.14 61.76
C ASP A 194 -4.86 -57.73 62.87
N GLY A 195 -5.28 -56.46 62.93
CA GLY A 195 -6.11 -55.87 63.99
C GLY A 195 -5.36 -55.53 65.30
N SER A 196 -4.06 -55.81 65.43
CA SER A 196 -3.40 -55.95 66.74
C SER A 196 -2.43 -54.84 67.10
N ILE A 197 -2.93 -53.81 67.78
CA ILE A 197 -2.12 -52.73 68.40
C ILE A 197 -1.06 -53.17 69.43
N SER A 198 -0.93 -54.47 69.70
CA SER A 198 -0.05 -55.04 70.72
C SER A 198 1.31 -55.47 70.16
N ASN A 199 1.45 -55.58 68.84
CA ASN A 199 2.69 -56.03 68.20
C ASN A 199 3.41 -54.93 67.39
N GLU A 200 2.81 -53.74 67.25
CA GLU A 200 3.47 -52.63 66.57
C GLU A 200 4.33 -51.81 67.53
N LEU A 201 5.60 -51.62 67.14
CA LEU A 201 6.49 -50.73 67.86
C LEU A 201 6.05 -49.27 67.74
N ILE A 202 5.37 -48.86 66.66
CA ILE A 202 4.86 -47.50 66.46
C ILE A 202 3.40 -47.55 66.02
N THR A 203 2.50 -46.93 66.79
CA THR A 203 1.05 -47.05 66.62
C THR A 203 0.37 -45.77 66.14
N ALA A 204 1.03 -44.61 66.22
CA ALA A 204 0.49 -43.36 65.70
C ALA A 204 1.60 -42.35 65.39
N PHE A 205 1.34 -41.51 64.39
CA PHE A 205 2.09 -40.28 64.11
C PHE A 205 1.10 -39.11 64.11
N THR A 206 1.45 -38.02 64.77
CA THR A 206 0.64 -36.80 64.77
C THR A 206 1.55 -35.60 64.61
N TRP A 207 1.26 -34.75 63.62
CA TRP A 207 1.89 -33.45 63.47
C TRP A 207 1.03 -32.39 64.13
N THR A 208 1.65 -31.49 64.89
CA THR A 208 0.97 -30.36 65.55
C THR A 208 1.59 -29.05 65.09
N ASP A 209 0.91 -28.34 64.18
CA ASP A 209 1.36 -27.05 63.64
C ASP A 209 1.56 -25.99 64.75
N ALA A 210 0.82 -26.05 65.85
CA ALA A 210 0.95 -25.06 66.92
C ALA A 210 2.26 -25.18 67.73
N THR A 211 2.98 -26.30 67.61
CA THR A 211 4.19 -26.57 68.41
C THR A 211 5.35 -27.11 67.57
N ASP A 212 5.22 -27.10 66.25
CA ASP A 212 6.21 -27.54 65.26
C ASP A 212 6.84 -28.89 65.63
N SER A 213 5.95 -29.82 66.01
CA SER A 213 6.38 -31.10 66.55
C SER A 213 5.68 -32.26 65.88
N LEU A 214 6.52 -33.18 65.41
CA LEU A 214 6.13 -34.53 65.06
C LEU A 214 6.12 -35.38 66.33
N GLN A 215 4.93 -35.83 66.72
CA GLN A 215 4.73 -36.80 67.78
C GLN A 215 4.64 -38.21 67.19
N ILE A 216 5.38 -39.15 67.78
CA ILE A 216 5.36 -40.58 67.44
C ILE A 216 4.96 -41.34 68.70
N THR A 217 3.94 -42.21 68.62
CA THR A 217 3.59 -43.12 69.71
C THR A 217 4.34 -44.43 69.52
N GLU A 218 5.44 -44.62 70.25
CA GLU A 218 6.28 -45.81 70.21
C GLU A 218 6.01 -46.70 71.42
N SER A 219 5.46 -47.90 71.23
CA SER A 219 5.08 -48.83 72.31
C SER A 219 4.24 -48.16 73.41
N GLY A 220 3.33 -47.26 73.01
CA GLY A 220 2.49 -46.47 73.93
C GLY A 220 3.17 -45.26 74.56
N VAL A 221 4.46 -45.01 74.28
CA VAL A 221 5.22 -43.85 74.76
C VAL A 221 5.26 -42.77 73.69
N LEU A 222 4.87 -41.55 74.04
CA LEU A 222 4.95 -40.41 73.14
C LEU A 222 6.40 -39.93 73.01
N ARG A 223 6.91 -39.87 71.79
CA ARG A 223 8.22 -39.34 71.41
C ARG A 223 8.00 -38.10 70.55
N TYR A 224 8.73 -37.04 70.83
CA TYR A 224 8.59 -35.76 70.14
C TYR A 224 9.88 -35.43 69.38
N VAL A 225 9.72 -35.09 68.11
CA VAL A 225 10.76 -34.46 67.30
C VAL A 225 10.27 -33.05 67.00
N LYS A 226 11.05 -32.04 67.40
CA LYS A 226 10.81 -30.66 66.96
C LYS A 226 11.40 -30.47 65.57
N ILE A 227 10.60 -29.97 64.65
CA ILE A 227 11.01 -29.63 63.29
C ILE A 227 10.48 -28.23 63.07
N ASP A 228 11.38 -27.24 63.06
CA ASP A 228 11.02 -25.85 62.73
C ASP A 228 10.58 -25.80 61.26
N ASN A 229 9.28 -25.60 61.02
CA ASN A 229 8.66 -25.66 59.69
C ASN A 229 8.52 -24.25 59.09
N GLU A 230 8.67 -23.22 59.90
CA GLU A 230 8.64 -21.83 59.49
C GLU A 230 10.06 -21.44 59.07
N ALA A 231 10.29 -21.42 57.76
CA ALA A 231 11.49 -20.81 57.20
C ALA A 231 11.59 -19.33 57.64
N ASP A 232 12.40 -19.07 58.67
CA ASP A 232 12.84 -17.76 59.17
C ASP A 232 11.69 -16.85 59.66
N ASP A 233 11.44 -16.84 60.98
CA ASP A 233 10.57 -15.87 61.63
C ASP A 233 11.20 -14.47 61.59
N LEU A 234 10.92 -13.72 60.51
CA LEU A 234 11.43 -12.36 60.31
C LEU A 234 10.82 -11.33 61.28
N SER A 235 9.93 -11.72 62.20
CA SER A 235 9.27 -10.79 63.13
C SER A 235 10.20 -10.25 64.22
N ASP A 236 11.37 -10.86 64.41
CA ASP A 236 12.42 -10.42 65.34
C ASP A 236 13.62 -9.73 64.65
N ASN A 237 13.55 -9.48 63.33
CA ASN A 237 14.60 -8.81 62.58
C ASN A 237 14.73 -7.34 62.98
N VAL A 238 15.55 -7.10 63.99
CA VAL A 238 16.04 -5.77 64.36
C VAL A 238 17.17 -5.42 63.39
N ILE A 239 17.11 -4.25 62.74
CA ILE A 239 18.15 -3.74 61.82
C ILE A 239 19.59 -3.86 62.39
N ASN A 240 19.74 -3.79 63.71
CA ASN A 240 20.99 -3.88 64.44
C ASN A 240 21.59 -5.31 64.48
N ASN A 241 20.83 -6.33 64.08
CA ASN A 241 21.31 -7.72 63.94
C ASN A 241 22.15 -7.90 62.67
N LEU A 242 22.03 -6.97 61.71
CA LEU A 242 22.89 -6.93 60.54
C LEU A 242 24.24 -6.35 60.98
N GLY A 243 25.27 -7.19 61.12
CA GLY A 243 26.57 -6.84 61.73
C GLY A 243 27.35 -5.69 61.07
N ASN A 244 26.88 -5.16 59.94
CA ASN A 244 27.42 -4.00 59.25
C ASN A 244 26.47 -2.79 59.24
N VAL A 245 25.38 -2.80 60.03
CA VAL A 245 24.44 -1.68 60.17
C VAL A 245 24.49 -1.16 61.60
N ASN A 246 24.94 0.09 61.78
CA ASN A 246 25.31 0.62 63.08
C ASN A 246 24.34 1.68 63.64
N ALA A 247 23.19 1.90 62.99
CA ALA A 247 22.13 2.78 63.48
C ALA A 247 20.81 2.55 62.73
N SER A 248 19.67 2.91 63.35
CA SER A 248 18.36 2.97 62.70
C SER A 248 18.05 4.43 62.31
N PRO A 249 17.63 4.74 61.06
CA PRO A 249 17.38 6.12 60.65
C PRO A 249 16.19 6.77 61.38
N ALA A 250 16.35 8.04 61.79
CA ALA A 250 15.22 8.85 62.24
C ALA A 250 14.37 9.34 61.05
N VAL A 251 13.18 9.90 61.31
CA VAL A 251 12.32 10.48 60.26
C VAL A 251 13.11 11.55 59.48
N GLY A 252 13.28 11.33 58.18
CA GLY A 252 14.06 12.20 57.28
C GLY A 252 15.52 11.80 57.09
N GLN A 253 15.96 10.68 57.67
CA GLN A 253 17.29 10.08 57.45
C GLN A 253 17.19 8.79 56.64
N ILE A 254 18.29 8.44 55.97
CA ILE A 254 18.46 7.19 55.22
C ILE A 254 19.67 6.41 55.76
N LEU A 255 19.73 5.11 55.47
CA LEU A 255 20.96 4.34 55.65
C LEU A 255 21.92 4.67 54.50
N SER A 256 23.09 5.21 54.83
CA SER A 256 24.17 5.51 53.88
C SER A 256 25.40 4.67 54.21
N TRP A 257 26.05 4.12 53.18
CA TRP A 257 27.26 3.32 53.33
C TRP A 257 28.48 4.24 53.46
N ASN A 258 29.17 4.19 54.59
CA ASN A 258 30.35 5.04 54.83
C ASN A 258 31.68 4.40 54.40
N GLY A 259 31.63 3.27 53.68
CA GLY A 259 32.81 2.49 53.29
C GLY A 259 33.14 1.32 54.23
N THR A 260 32.51 1.22 55.40
CA THR A 260 32.74 0.12 56.34
C THR A 260 31.47 -0.35 57.05
N ASN A 261 30.54 0.54 57.35
CA ASN A 261 29.23 0.24 57.92
C ASN A 261 28.13 1.10 57.27
N TRP A 262 26.89 0.63 57.31
CA TRP A 262 25.69 1.41 57.04
C TRP A 262 25.36 2.26 58.27
N ILE A 263 25.26 3.57 58.09
CA ILE A 263 24.96 4.55 59.15
C ILE A 263 23.71 5.36 58.79
N ALA A 264 22.99 5.85 59.78
CA ALA A 264 21.91 6.80 59.56
C ALA A 264 22.49 8.19 59.23
N ALA A 265 22.14 8.74 58.07
CA ALA A 265 22.56 10.07 57.63
C ALA A 265 21.40 10.82 56.96
N ASN A 266 21.43 12.15 57.00
CA ASN A 266 20.50 12.95 56.21
C ASN A 266 20.78 12.75 54.72
N ASP A 267 19.74 12.71 53.90
CA ASP A 267 19.84 12.63 52.43
C ASP A 267 20.35 13.96 51.85
N ALA A 268 21.62 14.29 52.11
CA ALA A 268 22.16 15.62 51.88
C ALA A 268 23.62 15.62 51.41
N GLY A 269 24.12 14.53 50.84
CA GLY A 269 25.51 14.51 50.39
C GLY A 269 25.93 13.24 49.67
N GLY A 270 25.39 13.01 48.48
CA GLY A 270 26.13 12.32 47.45
C GLY A 270 27.18 13.28 46.86
N THR A 271 28.42 12.83 46.72
CA THR A 271 29.43 13.48 45.85
C THR A 271 29.33 12.99 44.41
N ASP A 272 28.28 12.24 44.07
CA ASP A 272 27.83 12.06 42.70
C ASP A 272 26.98 13.28 42.32
N ASP A 273 27.06 13.73 41.06
CA ASP A 273 26.32 14.90 40.57
C ASP A 273 24.80 14.67 40.64
N GLN A 274 24.20 14.86 41.81
CA GLN A 274 22.75 14.95 41.95
C GLN A 274 22.29 16.34 41.52
N THR A 275 22.45 16.61 40.23
CA THR A 275 21.63 17.59 39.53
C THR A 275 20.17 17.16 39.69
N LEU A 276 19.26 18.09 39.98
CA LEU A 276 17.84 17.90 39.69
C LEU A 276 17.70 17.87 38.15
N ALA A 277 18.14 16.79 37.54
CA ALA A 277 17.96 16.48 36.13
C ALA A 277 16.55 15.91 35.98
N GLU A 278 15.54 16.77 36.14
CA GLU A 278 14.33 16.54 35.36
C GLU A 278 14.69 16.95 33.93
N VAL A 279 15.13 15.94 33.17
CA VAL A 279 15.22 16.01 31.73
C VAL A 279 13.83 16.38 31.23
N LEU A 280 13.63 17.64 30.81
CA LEU A 280 12.58 17.97 29.86
C LEU A 280 12.93 17.30 28.54
N THR A 281 12.70 15.98 28.45
CA THR A 281 12.65 15.29 27.17
C THR A 281 11.51 15.91 26.38
N GLN A 282 11.79 16.21 25.11
CA GLN A 282 10.88 16.78 24.13
C GLN A 282 9.46 16.21 24.28
N GLY A 283 8.50 17.04 24.75
CA GLY A 283 7.08 16.68 24.77
C GLY A 283 6.30 17.05 26.04
N ASN A 284 6.92 17.25 27.20
CA ASN A 284 6.16 17.55 28.42
C ASN A 284 6.06 19.05 28.69
N THR A 285 4.84 19.57 28.53
CA THR A 285 4.42 20.93 28.86
C THR A 285 4.32 21.12 30.36
N ALA A 286 5.45 21.18 31.06
CA ALA A 286 5.48 21.74 32.40
C ALA A 286 5.58 23.26 32.27
N ASN A 287 4.44 23.95 32.33
CA ASN A 287 4.37 25.40 32.44
C ASN A 287 4.89 25.83 33.82
N MET A 288 6.20 25.68 34.04
CA MET A 288 6.87 26.19 35.22
C MET A 288 7.20 27.65 34.97
N LEU A 289 6.47 28.53 35.63
CA LEU A 289 6.78 29.95 35.64
C LEU A 289 8.12 30.12 36.39
N ILE A 290 9.22 30.28 35.65
CA ILE A 290 10.52 30.60 36.24
C ILE A 290 10.46 32.08 36.66
N ASN A 291 10.20 32.32 37.95
CA ASN A 291 10.26 33.67 38.50
C ASN A 291 11.72 34.13 38.57
N MET A 292 12.11 34.93 37.58
CA MET A 292 13.47 35.45 37.46
C MET A 292 13.76 36.69 38.33
N ASN A 293 12.75 37.22 39.03
CA ASN A 293 12.83 38.53 39.67
C ASN A 293 13.39 39.59 38.68
N SER A 294 14.43 40.35 39.07
CA SER A 294 15.10 41.35 38.21
C SER A 294 16.25 40.78 37.36
N TYR A 295 16.50 39.47 37.41
CA TYR A 295 17.55 38.82 36.63
C TYR A 295 17.03 38.42 35.25
N LYS A 296 17.93 38.38 34.26
CA LYS A 296 17.60 37.97 32.88
C LYS A 296 18.20 36.60 32.58
N LEU A 297 17.50 35.79 31.78
CA LEU A 297 18.04 34.55 31.25
C LEU A 297 19.07 34.95 30.20
N THR A 298 20.36 34.82 30.50
CA THR A 298 21.45 35.32 29.67
C THR A 298 22.07 34.25 28.78
N ASN A 299 21.79 32.96 29.03
CA ASN A 299 22.20 31.88 28.12
C ASN A 299 21.42 30.58 28.38
N VAL A 300 21.03 29.91 27.29
CA VAL A 300 20.57 28.51 27.25
C VAL A 300 21.61 27.76 26.41
N ALA A 301 22.16 26.66 26.90
CA ALA A 301 23.23 25.96 26.19
C ALA A 301 22.68 25.07 25.06
N THR A 302 23.06 25.16 23.77
CA THR A 302 23.86 26.12 22.96
C THR A 302 23.68 25.68 21.48
N ALA A 303 23.69 26.47 20.40
CA ALA A 303 24.11 27.84 20.15
C ALA A 303 23.50 28.37 18.84
N THR A 304 23.06 29.62 18.82
CA THR A 304 23.36 30.51 17.69
C THR A 304 23.92 31.79 18.29
N ALA A 305 24.97 32.32 17.67
CA ALA A 305 25.74 33.42 18.20
C ALA A 305 24.86 34.65 18.48
N SER A 306 25.31 35.50 19.40
CA SER A 306 24.93 36.92 19.41
C SER A 306 25.22 37.51 18.02
N GLY A 307 24.22 37.48 17.14
CA GLY A 307 24.32 37.81 15.72
C GLY A 307 23.19 37.23 14.87
N ASP A 308 22.62 36.08 15.25
CA ASP A 308 21.65 35.34 14.39
C ASP A 308 20.19 35.49 14.82
N ALA A 309 19.92 36.11 15.97
CA ALA A 309 18.55 36.48 16.34
C ALA A 309 18.20 37.81 15.65
N ILE A 310 17.33 37.74 14.64
CA ILE A 310 16.82 38.90 13.92
C ILE A 310 16.17 39.89 14.94
N PRO A 311 16.74 41.09 15.19
CA PRO A 311 16.26 41.93 16.28
C PRO A 311 14.94 42.62 15.92
N TYR A 312 13.86 42.26 16.61
CA TYR A 312 12.56 42.91 16.49
C TYR A 312 12.69 44.43 16.68
N GLY A 313 12.27 45.21 15.67
CA GLY A 313 12.28 46.67 15.69
C GLY A 313 13.55 47.36 15.15
N GLN A 314 14.62 46.63 14.82
CA GLN A 314 15.77 47.21 14.11
C GLN A 314 15.49 47.34 12.61
N ALA A 315 16.11 48.33 11.96
CA ALA A 315 15.99 48.54 10.52
C ALA A 315 16.56 47.34 9.75
N ALA A 316 15.82 46.85 8.76
CA ALA A 316 16.33 45.87 7.81
C ALA A 316 17.33 46.52 6.85
N GLY A 317 18.28 45.73 6.34
CA GLY A 317 19.33 46.19 5.44
C GLY A 317 19.44 45.33 4.18
N GLY A 318 20.32 45.73 3.26
CA GLY A 318 20.46 45.10 1.94
C GLY A 318 19.26 45.45 1.04
N ASP A 319 18.69 44.44 0.39
CA ASP A 319 17.54 44.60 -0.51
C ASP A 319 16.20 44.79 0.24
N LEU A 320 16.24 44.71 1.58
CA LEU A 320 15.10 44.86 2.48
C LEU A 320 15.16 46.21 3.22
N THR A 321 13.98 46.78 3.47
CA THR A 321 13.76 47.97 4.32
C THR A 321 12.61 47.75 5.29
N GLY A 322 12.31 48.77 6.11
CA GLY A 322 11.39 48.63 7.22
C GLY A 322 12.10 48.03 8.42
N THR A 323 11.36 47.40 9.33
CA THR A 323 11.91 46.81 10.54
C THR A 323 11.48 45.36 10.71
N TYR A 324 12.35 44.58 11.33
CA TYR A 324 12.01 43.21 11.68
C TYR A 324 10.86 43.19 12.72
N PRO A 325 9.96 42.19 12.63
CA PRO A 325 10.09 40.95 11.87
C PRO A 325 9.49 41.03 10.46
N ASN A 326 8.88 42.16 10.09
CA ASN A 326 8.15 42.34 8.83
C ASN A 326 8.83 43.38 7.91
N PRO A 327 10.08 43.16 7.47
CA PRO A 327 10.67 44.03 6.48
C PRO A 327 10.01 43.84 5.11
N THR A 328 10.14 44.83 4.24
CA THR A 328 9.66 44.82 2.86
C THR A 328 10.81 45.06 1.89
N ILE A 329 10.76 44.50 0.69
CA ILE A 329 11.77 44.74 -0.33
C ILE A 329 11.63 46.19 -0.81
N SER A 330 12.68 47.01 -0.70
CA SER A 330 12.56 48.44 -1.07
C SER A 330 13.17 48.82 -2.39
N ASN A 331 14.15 48.08 -2.92
CA ASN A 331 14.75 48.43 -4.19
C ASN A 331 15.23 47.17 -4.91
N LEU A 332 14.43 46.65 -5.84
CA LEU A 332 15.02 45.91 -6.95
C LEU A 332 15.80 46.93 -7.79
N PRO A 333 17.07 46.67 -8.17
CA PRO A 333 17.90 47.68 -8.83
C PRO A 333 17.22 48.21 -10.09
N ALA A 334 16.94 49.52 -10.11
CA ALA A 334 16.51 50.18 -11.34
C ALA A 334 17.70 50.20 -12.30
N GLY A 335 17.72 49.32 -13.30
CA GLY A 335 18.76 49.30 -14.32
C GLY A 335 19.05 47.97 -15.00
N ASP A 336 18.63 46.84 -14.45
CA ASP A 336 18.61 45.60 -15.23
C ASP A 336 17.31 45.53 -16.01
N ASN A 337 17.40 45.83 -17.30
CA ASN A 337 16.33 45.67 -18.29
C ASN A 337 15.95 44.19 -18.51
N ASP A 338 15.99 43.34 -17.47
CA ASP A 338 15.45 41.99 -17.54
C ASP A 338 13.98 42.01 -17.15
N TYR A 339 13.20 42.35 -18.16
CA TYR A 339 11.77 42.58 -18.14
C TYR A 339 11.01 41.25 -18.01
N ILE A 340 10.97 40.63 -16.82
CA ILE A 340 9.82 39.78 -16.45
C ILE A 340 9.48 39.96 -14.96
N GLN A 341 8.84 41.08 -14.63
CA GLN A 341 8.30 41.36 -13.29
C GLN A 341 6.92 40.70 -13.01
N ASN A 342 6.56 39.64 -13.75
CA ASN A 342 5.35 38.89 -13.44
C ASN A 342 5.42 37.43 -13.93
N ARG A 343 6.51 36.73 -13.60
CA ARG A 343 6.46 35.27 -13.64
C ARG A 343 5.64 34.79 -12.45
N ALA A 344 4.42 34.35 -12.72
CA ALA A 344 3.82 33.33 -11.87
C ALA A 344 4.84 32.19 -11.70
N VAL A 345 4.86 31.56 -10.53
CA VAL A 345 5.93 30.70 -9.97
C VAL A 345 6.44 29.60 -10.94
N ASN A 346 5.74 29.29 -12.04
CA ASN A 346 6.03 28.21 -12.97
C ASN A 346 6.10 28.61 -14.47
N ASN A 347 6.35 29.87 -14.84
CA ASN A 347 6.48 30.30 -16.26
C ASN A 347 5.23 30.16 -17.14
N VAL A 348 4.07 29.81 -16.59
CA VAL A 348 2.83 29.69 -17.36
C VAL A 348 2.06 31.00 -17.26
N PHE A 349 1.89 31.70 -18.37
CA PHE A 349 0.89 32.76 -18.48
C PHE A 349 -0.50 32.12 -18.36
N THR A 350 -1.27 32.49 -17.34
CA THR A 350 -2.63 31.97 -17.16
C THR A 350 -3.64 32.76 -17.99
N THR A 351 -4.85 32.24 -18.15
CA THR A 351 -5.94 32.86 -18.91
C THR A 351 -6.17 34.31 -18.47
N GLY A 352 -6.05 35.26 -19.41
CA GLY A 352 -6.27 36.69 -19.17
C GLY A 352 -5.01 37.52 -18.91
N GLN A 353 -3.83 36.91 -18.87
CA GLN A 353 -2.57 37.65 -18.83
C GLN A 353 -2.16 38.15 -20.22
N THR A 354 -1.75 39.41 -20.31
CA THR A 354 -1.20 40.01 -21.52
C THR A 354 0.31 40.20 -21.36
N ALA A 355 1.07 39.77 -22.37
CA ALA A 355 2.49 40.08 -22.51
C ALA A 355 2.65 41.01 -23.72
N ASN A 356 3.23 42.19 -23.49
CA ASN A 356 3.52 43.12 -24.57
C ASN A 356 4.97 42.88 -25.01
N TYR A 357 5.15 42.20 -26.15
CA TYR A 357 6.47 42.01 -26.74
C TYR A 357 6.78 43.21 -27.62
N ASP A 358 7.50 44.19 -27.07
CA ASP A 358 7.98 45.32 -27.86
C ASP A 358 9.26 44.90 -28.62
N ILE A 359 9.13 44.65 -29.92
CA ILE A 359 10.26 44.37 -30.80
C ILE A 359 10.59 45.66 -31.56
N THR A 360 11.16 46.64 -30.84
CA THR A 360 11.58 47.94 -31.40
C THR A 360 12.97 47.91 -32.04
N GLY A 361 13.36 46.77 -32.62
CA GLY A 361 14.65 46.57 -33.27
C GLY A 361 14.58 45.72 -34.53
N ASN A 362 15.72 45.60 -35.22
CA ASN A 362 15.94 44.77 -36.41
C ASN A 362 16.12 43.27 -36.09
N ALA A 363 15.54 42.81 -34.98
CA ALA A 363 15.56 41.40 -34.58
C ALA A 363 14.46 40.63 -35.34
N GLU A 364 14.86 39.59 -36.06
CA GLU A 364 13.96 38.61 -36.65
C GLU A 364 13.39 37.73 -35.51
N ILE A 365 12.08 37.56 -35.45
CA ILE A 365 11.51 36.45 -34.65
C ILE A 365 11.91 35.19 -35.41
N GLY A 366 12.99 34.54 -34.99
CA GLY A 366 13.50 33.32 -35.62
C GLY A 366 12.36 32.30 -35.84
N GLY A 367 12.46 31.51 -36.91
CA GLY A 367 11.37 30.77 -37.58
C GLY A 367 10.56 29.73 -36.77
N GLY A 368 10.01 30.10 -35.63
CA GLY A 368 9.21 29.26 -34.73
C GLY A 368 8.09 30.02 -34.03
N LEU A 369 7.64 31.16 -34.56
CA LEU A 369 6.45 31.84 -34.03
C LEU A 369 5.19 31.06 -34.43
N GLU A 370 4.73 30.19 -33.55
CA GLU A 370 3.45 29.49 -33.68
C GLU A 370 2.35 30.28 -32.95
N VAL A 371 1.51 30.99 -33.70
CA VAL A 371 0.34 31.68 -33.15
C VAL A 371 -0.86 30.78 -33.38
N SER A 372 -1.44 30.23 -32.31
CA SER A 372 -2.62 29.35 -32.38
C SER A 372 -3.93 30.10 -32.71
N GLY A 373 -3.85 31.33 -33.24
CA GLY A 373 -4.95 32.25 -33.48
C GLY A 373 -4.68 33.19 -34.66
N LYS A 374 -5.61 34.11 -34.93
CA LYS A 374 -5.52 35.02 -36.08
C LYS A 374 -4.31 35.96 -35.95
N VAL A 375 -3.52 36.07 -37.01
CA VAL A 375 -2.41 37.04 -37.09
C VAL A 375 -2.92 38.30 -37.79
N GLY A 376 -3.13 39.37 -37.02
CA GLY A 376 -3.49 40.69 -37.55
C GLY A 376 -2.23 41.50 -37.85
N ILE A 377 -1.90 41.65 -39.13
CA ILE A 377 -0.83 42.57 -39.55
C ILE A 377 -1.51 43.87 -39.99
N GLY A 378 -1.35 44.93 -39.19
CA GLY A 378 -1.97 46.23 -39.43
C GLY A 378 -3.46 46.34 -39.08
N THR A 379 -4.02 45.35 -38.37
CA THR A 379 -5.42 45.35 -37.90
C THR A 379 -5.55 44.68 -36.53
N THR A 380 -6.37 45.24 -35.64
CA THR A 380 -6.59 44.73 -34.28
C THR A 380 -7.75 43.74 -34.18
N SER A 381 -8.48 43.47 -35.28
CA SER A 381 -9.65 42.59 -35.28
C SER A 381 -9.78 41.81 -36.61
N PRO A 382 -8.86 40.87 -36.89
CA PRO A 382 -8.95 40.01 -38.08
C PRO A 382 -10.27 39.19 -38.10
N TYR A 383 -10.96 39.17 -39.24
CA TYR A 383 -12.23 38.44 -39.44
C TYR A 383 -11.96 37.08 -40.10
N GLY A 384 -12.56 35.99 -39.62
CA GLY A 384 -12.37 34.64 -40.20
C GLY A 384 -11.09 33.88 -39.80
N SER A 385 -10.89 32.69 -40.38
CA SER A 385 -9.94 31.65 -39.95
C SER A 385 -8.50 31.76 -40.50
N GLY A 386 -8.09 32.90 -41.04
CA GLY A 386 -6.83 33.02 -41.80
C GLY A 386 -5.99 34.26 -41.49
N LEU A 387 -4.87 34.37 -42.23
CA LEU A 387 -3.97 35.53 -42.24
C LEU A 387 -4.67 36.75 -42.86
N HIS A 388 -4.65 37.90 -42.17
CA HIS A 388 -5.17 39.17 -42.67
C HIS A 388 -4.05 40.21 -42.71
N ILE A 389 -3.74 40.73 -43.91
CA ILE A 389 -2.75 41.80 -44.12
C ILE A 389 -3.50 43.05 -44.56
N ALA A 390 -3.51 44.09 -43.72
CA ALA A 390 -4.11 45.39 -44.03
C ALA A 390 -3.07 46.50 -43.83
N VAL A 391 -3.08 47.51 -44.69
CA VAL A 391 -2.28 48.74 -44.54
C VAL A 391 -3.25 49.93 -44.49
N ASP A 392 -3.24 50.64 -43.37
CA ASP A 392 -4.17 51.70 -42.89
C ASP A 392 -4.32 52.89 -43.88
N ASN A 393 -5.34 53.77 -43.95
CA ASN A 393 -6.28 54.32 -42.96
C ASN A 393 -7.42 55.10 -43.68
N GLY A 394 -8.71 54.69 -43.57
CA GLY A 394 -9.82 55.65 -43.76
C GLY A 394 -11.16 55.20 -44.35
N SER A 395 -11.26 54.12 -45.12
CA SER A 395 -12.52 53.43 -45.44
C SER A 395 -12.27 52.08 -46.13
N MET A 396 -12.69 51.00 -45.50
CA MET A 396 -12.66 49.63 -46.02
C MET A 396 -13.68 49.50 -47.18
N PRO A 397 -13.33 48.96 -48.37
CA PRO A 397 -14.33 48.43 -49.30
C PRO A 397 -15.17 47.40 -48.54
N GLY A 398 -16.50 47.49 -48.61
CA GLY A 398 -17.37 46.46 -48.04
C GLY A 398 -17.09 45.13 -48.73
N ILE A 399 -16.73 44.10 -47.96
CA ILE A 399 -16.42 42.77 -48.48
C ILE A 399 -17.35 41.75 -47.83
N ASP A 400 -18.11 41.03 -48.66
CA ASP A 400 -19.09 40.01 -48.25
C ASP A 400 -18.47 38.60 -48.16
N GLY A 401 -19.29 37.62 -47.77
CA GLY A 401 -18.86 36.32 -47.21
C GLY A 401 -18.03 35.38 -48.11
N GLN A 402 -17.46 35.83 -49.22
CA GLN A 402 -16.70 35.01 -50.18
C GLN A 402 -15.38 35.60 -50.68
N THR A 403 -14.83 36.65 -50.07
CA THR A 403 -13.57 37.24 -50.58
C THR A 403 -12.33 36.71 -49.84
N GLY A 404 -11.36 36.17 -50.59
CA GLY A 404 -10.14 35.55 -50.05
C GLY A 404 -8.84 36.38 -50.13
N LEU A 405 -8.70 37.30 -51.08
CA LEU A 405 -7.52 38.16 -51.23
C LEU A 405 -7.93 39.46 -51.94
N VAL A 406 -7.55 40.61 -51.37
CA VAL A 406 -7.68 41.92 -52.03
C VAL A 406 -6.30 42.54 -52.17
N ILE A 407 -5.93 42.89 -53.40
CA ILE A 407 -4.74 43.69 -53.70
C ILE A 407 -5.27 45.00 -54.28
N SER A 408 -5.04 46.11 -53.58
CA SER A 408 -5.60 47.40 -53.97
C SER A 408 -4.63 48.55 -53.71
N ASN A 409 -4.65 49.54 -54.61
CA ASN A 409 -3.99 50.84 -54.46
C ASN A 409 -4.98 51.89 -54.99
N THR A 410 -5.36 52.87 -54.17
CA THR A 410 -6.47 53.79 -54.48
C THR A 410 -6.20 55.23 -54.00
N SER A 411 -5.05 55.79 -54.38
CA SER A 411 -4.64 57.18 -54.17
C SER A 411 -4.47 58.02 -55.47
N LEU A 412 -5.56 58.31 -56.19
CA LEU A 412 -5.65 59.29 -57.30
C LEU A 412 -4.78 58.95 -58.55
N SER A 413 -4.89 59.76 -59.61
CA SER A 413 -4.91 59.40 -61.05
C SER A 413 -3.72 58.66 -61.72
N THR A 414 -2.90 57.91 -61.00
CA THR A 414 -1.79 57.09 -61.54
C THR A 414 -1.52 55.81 -60.73
N ASP A 415 -2.49 55.26 -60.01
CA ASP A 415 -2.26 54.03 -59.23
C ASP A 415 -2.31 52.77 -60.10
N ASP A 416 -1.22 52.02 -60.09
CA ASP A 416 -1.20 50.65 -60.58
C ASP A 416 -1.24 49.66 -59.42
N VAL A 417 -1.94 48.55 -59.64
CA VAL A 417 -1.90 47.37 -58.77
C VAL A 417 -1.30 46.23 -59.57
N TYR A 418 -0.10 45.81 -59.18
CA TYR A 418 0.57 44.68 -59.81
C TYR A 418 0.58 43.48 -58.87
N ALA A 419 0.12 42.34 -59.38
CA ALA A 419 0.45 41.03 -58.85
C ALA A 419 1.46 40.39 -59.81
N THR A 420 2.69 40.17 -59.36
CA THR A 420 3.74 39.56 -60.18
C THR A 420 3.94 38.10 -59.77
N LEU A 421 3.84 37.18 -60.72
CA LEU A 421 4.13 35.75 -60.54
C LEU A 421 5.40 35.40 -61.35
N ILE A 422 6.45 34.94 -60.68
CA ILE A 422 7.73 34.59 -61.32
C ILE A 422 7.99 33.09 -61.14
N SER A 423 8.20 32.39 -62.25
CA SER A 423 8.53 30.97 -62.28
C SER A 423 9.48 30.71 -63.44
N GLN A 424 10.31 29.67 -63.33
CA GLN A 424 11.19 29.24 -64.43
C GLN A 424 10.46 28.39 -65.48
N ASP A 425 9.28 27.86 -65.14
CA ASP A 425 8.51 26.97 -66.01
C ASP A 425 7.13 27.57 -66.29
N VAL A 426 6.21 27.49 -65.33
CA VAL A 426 4.85 28.03 -65.45
C VAL A 426 4.53 28.99 -64.30
N ALA A 427 4.03 30.18 -64.64
CA ALA A 427 3.46 31.13 -63.68
C ALA A 427 1.94 31.17 -63.88
N ALA A 428 1.17 30.76 -62.88
CA ALA A 428 -0.27 30.55 -63.04
C ALA A 428 -1.10 30.98 -61.84
N ILE A 429 -2.38 31.27 -62.12
CA ILE A 429 -3.46 31.38 -61.14
C ILE A 429 -4.39 30.20 -61.39
N PHE A 430 -4.51 29.29 -60.42
CA PHE A 430 -5.36 28.11 -60.52
C PHE A 430 -6.69 28.30 -59.80
N PHE A 431 -7.74 27.71 -60.38
CA PHE A 431 -9.10 27.63 -59.88
C PHE A 431 -9.44 26.15 -59.65
N GLY A 432 -9.04 25.62 -58.50
CA GLY A 432 -9.33 24.24 -58.12
C GLY A 432 -10.72 24.06 -57.51
N ASP A 433 -11.13 22.80 -57.37
CA ASP A 433 -12.24 22.36 -56.53
C ASP A 433 -11.73 21.48 -55.37
N VAL A 434 -12.65 20.93 -54.57
CA VAL A 434 -12.31 20.11 -53.40
C VAL A 434 -11.62 18.78 -53.74
N THR A 435 -11.59 18.40 -55.01
CA THR A 435 -10.98 17.17 -55.51
C THR A 435 -9.73 17.40 -56.37
N ASN A 436 -9.58 18.60 -56.95
CA ASN A 436 -8.45 18.93 -57.81
C ASN A 436 -8.05 20.42 -57.69
N GLN A 437 -6.79 20.67 -57.36
CA GLN A 437 -6.24 22.00 -57.13
C GLN A 437 -6.02 22.84 -58.41
N ASP A 438 -6.02 22.23 -59.59
CA ASP A 438 -5.75 22.86 -60.90
C ASP A 438 -6.84 22.62 -61.95
N GLN A 439 -8.07 22.30 -61.50
CA GLN A 439 -9.25 22.04 -62.35
C GLN A 439 -9.51 23.13 -63.41
N GLY A 440 -9.20 24.38 -63.11
CA GLY A 440 -9.15 25.48 -64.08
C GLY A 440 -8.01 26.44 -63.77
N GLY A 441 -7.70 27.36 -64.68
CA GLY A 441 -6.65 28.34 -64.42
C GLY A 441 -6.27 29.23 -65.61
N VAL A 442 -5.46 30.23 -65.31
CA VAL A 442 -4.74 31.06 -66.29
C VAL A 442 -3.25 30.86 -66.06
N ALA A 443 -2.52 30.45 -67.09
CA ALA A 443 -1.10 30.10 -66.96
C ALA A 443 -0.25 30.72 -68.07
N TYR A 444 0.91 31.25 -67.70
CA TYR A 444 1.96 31.67 -68.61
C TYR A 444 3.10 30.64 -68.60
N HIS A 445 3.40 30.08 -69.77
CA HIS A 445 4.44 29.08 -69.97
C HIS A 445 5.72 29.75 -70.49
N ASN A 446 6.73 29.86 -69.63
CA ASN A 446 7.94 30.65 -69.86
C ASN A 446 8.85 30.08 -70.95
N SER A 447 8.81 28.76 -71.18
CA SER A 447 9.72 28.09 -72.12
C SER A 447 9.39 28.35 -73.60
N SER A 448 8.14 28.68 -73.90
CA SER A 448 7.65 28.89 -75.27
C SER A 448 6.80 30.17 -75.41
N ASP A 449 6.82 31.01 -74.37
CA ASP A 449 6.17 32.33 -74.30
C ASP A 449 4.69 32.32 -74.73
N TYR A 450 3.89 31.40 -74.20
CA TYR A 450 2.45 31.35 -74.48
C TYR A 450 1.61 31.36 -73.20
N MET A 451 0.39 31.88 -73.32
CA MET A 451 -0.60 31.91 -72.25
C MET A 451 -1.73 30.92 -72.53
N THR A 452 -2.20 30.21 -71.50
CA THR A 452 -3.33 29.28 -71.59
C THR A 452 -4.45 29.63 -70.62
N PHE A 453 -5.68 29.31 -71.00
CA PHE A 453 -6.85 29.27 -70.13
C PHE A 453 -7.36 27.83 -70.08
N ASN A 454 -7.45 27.26 -68.88
CA ASN A 454 -7.80 25.86 -68.67
C ASN A 454 -9.14 25.74 -67.95
N THR A 455 -9.94 24.74 -68.34
CA THR A 455 -11.14 24.30 -67.59
C THR A 455 -11.33 22.79 -67.69
N ASN A 456 -11.67 22.18 -66.56
CA ASN A 456 -11.81 20.74 -66.40
C ASN A 456 -10.54 19.99 -66.84
N ASP A 457 -9.39 20.43 -66.31
CA ASP A 457 -8.04 19.90 -66.61
C ASP A 457 -7.64 19.92 -68.11
N ALA A 458 -8.36 20.70 -68.91
CA ALA A 458 -8.11 20.80 -70.34
C ALA A 458 -7.86 22.24 -70.74
N GLU A 459 -6.90 22.45 -71.63
CA GLU A 459 -6.68 23.72 -72.29
C GLU A 459 -7.89 24.08 -73.16
N ARG A 460 -8.41 25.29 -73.00
CA ARG A 460 -9.54 25.81 -73.79
C ARG A 460 -9.16 26.96 -74.68
N VAL A 461 -8.17 27.75 -74.28
CA VAL A 461 -7.68 28.88 -75.06
C VAL A 461 -6.16 28.92 -74.97
N ARG A 462 -5.49 29.11 -76.11
CA ARG A 462 -4.06 29.40 -76.21
C ARG A 462 -3.83 30.78 -76.82
N ILE A 463 -2.94 31.57 -76.26
CA ILE A 463 -2.36 32.75 -76.92
C ILE A 463 -0.87 32.48 -77.08
N THR A 464 -0.42 32.25 -78.32
CA THR A 464 0.99 31.99 -78.61
C THR A 464 1.85 33.26 -78.51
N SER A 465 3.17 33.11 -78.42
CA SER A 465 4.15 34.22 -78.45
C SER A 465 4.05 35.12 -79.68
N THR A 466 3.47 34.60 -80.76
CA THR A 466 3.22 35.35 -82.01
C THR A 466 1.91 36.13 -82.01
N GLY A 467 1.11 36.04 -80.94
CA GLY A 467 -0.20 36.71 -80.81
C GLY A 467 -1.39 35.93 -81.39
N ASN A 468 -1.17 34.74 -81.95
CA ASN A 468 -2.26 33.89 -82.46
C ASN A 468 -3.08 33.30 -81.30
N VAL A 469 -4.40 33.35 -81.42
CA VAL A 469 -5.36 32.82 -80.44
C VAL A 469 -6.03 31.55 -80.96
N GLY A 470 -5.91 30.44 -80.22
CA GLY A 470 -6.67 29.21 -80.44
C GLY A 470 -7.78 29.05 -79.41
N ILE A 471 -8.97 28.58 -79.82
CA ILE A 471 -10.11 28.33 -78.93
C ILE A 471 -10.67 26.91 -79.20
N GLY A 472 -10.88 26.12 -78.15
CA GLY A 472 -11.55 24.83 -78.22
C GLY A 472 -10.74 23.70 -78.87
N THR A 473 -9.42 23.75 -78.74
CA THR A 473 -8.49 22.72 -79.25
C THR A 473 -8.51 21.45 -78.41
#